data_AF-A0AAV8AT13-F1
#
_entry.id   AF-A0AAV8AT13-F1
#
_cell.length_a   1.000
_cell.length_b   1.000
_cell.length_c   1.000
_cell.angle_alpha   90.00
_cell.angle_beta   90.00
_cell.angle_gamma   90.00
#
_symmetry.space_group_name_H-M   'P 1'
#
loop_
_entity.id
_entity.type
_entity.pdbx_description
1 polymer ?
#
loop_
_entity_poly.entity_id
_entity_poly.type
_entity_poly.pdbx_seq_one_letter_code
_entity_poly.pdbx_strand_id
1 'polypeptide(L)'
;WCAFPALVLDPPATLLNLKPASEVLNSDEVVSLSAACSEWRNSSVTTDVPFFLVSINSNSAAILRPLKDWEFCKGEGQKVLFGFYDPCHLPTNPGWPLRNFLAFISLRWNIEKINFFCYREKQGSADMTLSVIGEALVYPPSAWRDPQCIPKAVGWEPKGGKLMPRFVSLAESMDPERLAVSAAELNLKLMRWRTLPSLDLDMLSGVRCLILGVGTLGCEVARILMAWGIRKMTLIDSGRVAMSNPVRQSLYTFQDCLNGGEFKANAAARNLKQIFPAVEAEGIVMPIPMPGHPIAAKETDTVLESCKRLEDLIDSHDITFLLTDTRESRWLPTLICSNKNKIAITAALGFDSYLVMRHGAGPMPTTSPCATAADVGSTGPRLGCYFCNDVVAPIDSVSNRTLDQQCTVTRPGLAPIASALAVELLVGLIHHPDKINAKGEIAGSIVSSSDEQPLGILPHQIRGSLSQSSQLTLLGHSSHSCTACSEAVVAEYRQRGLEFVLQAINQPTYLEDLTGLTELKDSVGSFKLDWVDDDAINEEDGDDF
;
A
#
# COMPACT_ATOMS: atom_id res chain seq x y z
N TRP A 1 28.45 -0.84 18.75
CA TRP A 1 28.56 -1.73 19.94
C TRP A 1 29.24 -0.90 21.02
N CYS A 2 28.55 -0.65 22.14
CA CYS A 2 29.10 0.21 23.18
C CYS A 2 30.20 -0.52 23.96
N ALA A 3 31.23 0.23 24.36
CA ALA A 3 32.32 -0.26 25.20
C ALA A 3 32.66 0.79 26.27
N PHE A 4 32.83 0.32 27.50
CA PHE A 4 33.22 1.13 28.67
C PHE A 4 34.55 0.60 29.21
N PRO A 5 35.70 1.13 28.74
CA PRO A 5 36.99 0.51 28.97
C PRO A 5 37.35 0.51 30.47
N ALA A 6 37.48 -0.70 31.02
CA ALA A 6 37.89 -0.93 32.40
C ALA A 6 39.12 -1.85 32.43
N LEU A 7 40.16 -1.42 33.15
CA LEU A 7 41.41 -2.17 33.28
C LEU A 7 41.19 -3.50 34.01
N VAL A 8 41.87 -4.54 33.54
CA VAL A 8 41.94 -5.85 34.22
C VAL A 8 43.10 -5.80 35.21
N LEU A 9 42.76 -5.80 36.50
CA LEU A 9 43.73 -5.91 37.59
C LEU A 9 44.06 -7.40 37.80
N ASP A 10 45.34 -7.74 37.83
CA ASP A 10 45.86 -9.09 38.06
C ASP A 10 47.04 -9.04 39.05
N PRO A 11 46.83 -9.43 40.33
CA PRO A 11 45.62 -10.01 40.89
C PRO A 11 44.44 -9.01 40.96
N PRO A 12 43.19 -9.48 40.99
CA PRO A 12 42.02 -8.62 41.11
C PRO A 12 42.03 -7.85 42.42
N ALA A 13 41.56 -6.59 42.40
CA ALA A 13 41.39 -5.80 43.62
C ALA A 13 40.41 -6.48 44.57
N THR A 14 40.78 -6.55 45.85
CA THR A 14 39.93 -7.11 46.91
C THR A 14 39.19 -5.97 47.61
N LEU A 15 37.86 -5.98 47.53
CA LEU A 15 37.01 -5.02 48.24
C LEU A 15 36.72 -5.50 49.66
N LEU A 16 36.88 -4.61 50.63
CA LEU A 16 36.67 -4.84 52.06
C LEU A 16 35.70 -3.79 52.60
N ASN A 17 34.93 -4.17 53.64
CA ASN A 17 34.10 -3.25 54.42
C ASN A 17 33.12 -2.39 53.59
N LEU A 18 32.63 -2.93 52.48
CA LEU A 18 31.74 -2.21 51.57
C LEU A 18 30.34 -2.05 52.18
N LYS A 19 29.97 -0.82 52.54
CA LYS A 19 28.69 -0.50 53.19
C LYS A 19 28.12 0.84 52.71
N PRO A 20 26.79 1.05 52.82
CA PRO A 20 26.19 2.36 52.58
C PRO A 20 26.88 3.47 53.38
N ALA A 21 27.05 4.65 52.77
CA ALA A 21 27.71 5.78 53.42
C ALA A 21 26.97 6.21 54.70
N SER A 22 25.63 6.08 54.71
CA SER A 22 24.78 6.33 55.88
C SER A 22 25.03 5.40 57.07
N GLU A 23 25.64 4.23 56.86
CA GLU A 23 25.97 3.27 57.93
C GLU A 23 27.42 3.43 58.43
N VAL A 24 28.30 4.00 57.60
CA VAL A 24 29.73 4.18 57.91
C VAL A 24 29.99 5.51 58.61
N LEU A 25 29.24 6.54 58.22
CA LEU A 25 29.39 7.91 58.72
C LEU A 25 28.38 8.22 59.84
N ASN A 26 28.74 9.12 60.75
CA ASN A 26 27.78 9.63 61.74
C ASN A 26 26.78 10.63 61.11
N SER A 27 25.71 11.02 61.82
CA SER A 27 24.67 11.87 61.24
C SER A 27 25.18 13.21 60.69
N ASP A 28 26.12 13.84 61.40
CA ASP A 28 26.67 15.15 61.02
C ASP A 28 27.57 15.02 59.78
N GLU A 29 28.36 13.95 59.71
CA GLU A 29 29.18 13.61 58.55
C GLU A 29 28.31 13.31 57.31
N VAL A 30 27.20 12.58 57.47
CA VAL A 30 26.26 12.28 56.38
C VAL A 30 25.66 13.56 55.81
N VAL A 31 25.16 14.46 56.66
CA VAL A 31 24.58 15.73 56.23
C VAL A 31 25.63 16.60 55.55
N SER A 32 26.82 16.71 56.15
CA SER A 32 27.91 17.53 55.60
C SER A 32 28.42 16.98 54.27
N LEU A 33 28.61 15.67 54.14
CA LEU A 33 29.05 15.04 52.89
C LEU A 33 28.00 15.20 51.79
N SER A 34 26.71 15.03 52.11
CA SER A 34 25.62 15.23 51.17
C SER A 34 25.58 16.68 50.64
N ALA A 35 25.77 17.66 51.52
CA ALA A 35 25.84 19.07 51.14
C ALA A 35 27.06 19.34 50.24
N ALA A 36 28.24 18.83 50.62
CA ALA A 36 29.48 19.00 49.85
C ALA A 36 29.41 18.33 48.46
N CYS A 37 28.76 17.17 48.35
CA CYS A 37 28.49 16.52 47.06
C CYS A 37 27.55 17.35 46.19
N SER A 38 26.52 17.94 46.80
CA SER A 38 25.57 18.81 46.10
C SER A 38 26.24 20.09 45.59
N GLU A 39 27.09 20.72 46.40
CA GLU A 39 27.90 21.88 46.00
C GLU A 39 28.87 21.53 44.87
N TRP A 40 29.58 20.40 44.99
CA TRP A 40 30.49 19.90 43.96
C TRP A 40 29.76 19.64 42.64
N ARG A 41 28.56 19.06 42.70
CA ARG A 41 27.74 18.77 41.52
C ARG A 41 27.20 20.04 40.86
N ASN A 42 26.80 21.03 41.65
CA ASN A 42 26.15 22.25 41.16
C ASN A 42 27.14 23.34 40.71
N SER A 43 28.42 23.20 41.03
CA SER A 43 29.46 24.13 40.59
C SER A 43 29.86 23.88 39.13
N SER A 44 29.88 24.95 38.32
CA SER A 44 30.28 24.91 36.90
C SER A 44 31.73 24.49 36.68
N VAL A 45 32.57 24.55 37.73
CA VAL A 45 33.99 24.18 37.66
C VAL A 45 34.21 22.69 37.97
N THR A 46 33.31 22.05 38.71
CA THR A 46 33.49 20.70 39.25
C THR A 46 32.45 19.68 38.78
N THR A 47 31.37 20.13 38.12
CA THR A 47 30.27 19.26 37.67
C THR A 47 30.72 18.12 36.73
N ASP A 48 31.75 18.38 35.92
CA ASP A 48 32.33 17.43 34.95
C ASP A 48 33.61 16.76 35.49
N VAL A 49 33.88 16.85 36.79
CA VAL A 49 35.07 16.24 37.43
C VAL A 49 34.67 14.92 38.08
N PRO A 50 34.90 13.77 37.41
CA PRO A 50 34.34 12.48 37.82
C PRO A 50 35.02 11.86 39.04
N PHE A 51 36.24 12.29 39.36
CA PHE A 51 37.08 11.74 40.43
C PHE A 51 37.58 12.87 41.33
N PHE A 52 37.47 12.69 42.64
CA PHE A 52 37.74 13.72 43.64
C PHE A 52 38.22 13.11 44.97
N LEU A 53 38.68 13.97 45.87
CA LEU A 53 39.00 13.62 47.25
C LEU A 53 37.86 14.09 48.16
N VAL A 54 37.56 13.30 49.18
CA VAL A 54 36.68 13.69 50.28
C VAL A 54 37.54 13.74 51.53
N SER A 55 37.64 14.90 52.17
CA SER A 55 38.26 15.04 53.48
C SER A 55 37.20 15.34 54.52
N ILE A 56 37.15 14.55 55.59
CA ILE A 56 36.26 14.77 56.74
C ILE A 56 37.13 15.13 57.95
N ASN A 57 36.92 16.33 58.47
CA ASN A 57 37.67 16.87 59.61
C ASN A 57 37.13 16.32 60.94
N SER A 58 37.88 16.51 62.03
CA SER A 58 37.46 16.09 63.39
C SER A 58 36.14 16.70 63.86
N ASN A 59 35.71 17.81 63.25
CA ASN A 59 34.43 18.48 63.52
C ASN A 59 33.29 17.97 62.60
N SER A 60 33.41 16.79 62.00
CA SER A 60 32.45 16.17 61.05
C SER A 60 32.21 16.95 59.74
N ALA A 61 32.96 18.03 59.48
CA ALA A 61 32.85 18.81 58.25
C ALA A 61 33.53 18.07 57.08
N ALA A 62 32.76 17.74 56.05
CA ALA A 62 33.20 17.13 54.81
C ALA A 62 33.47 18.19 53.73
N ILE A 63 34.61 18.07 53.04
CA ILE A 63 35.01 18.95 51.93
C ILE A 63 35.46 18.09 50.76
N LEU A 64 34.90 18.35 49.58
CA LEU A 64 35.36 17.74 48.33
C LEU A 64 36.47 18.58 47.70
N ARG A 65 37.53 17.93 47.21
CA ARG A 65 38.68 18.59 46.58
C ARG A 65 39.12 17.87 45.30
N PRO A 66 39.73 18.60 44.34
CA PRO A 66 40.41 17.99 43.21
C PRO A 66 41.53 17.03 43.65
N LEU A 67 41.79 15.98 42.85
CA LEU A 67 42.83 14.99 43.13
C LEU A 67 44.25 15.57 43.27
N LYS A 68 44.53 16.70 42.61
CA LYS A 68 45.83 17.40 42.70
C LYS A 68 46.16 17.87 44.12
N ASP A 69 45.14 18.06 44.97
CA ASP A 69 45.29 18.59 46.33
C ASP A 69 45.58 17.48 47.36
N TRP A 70 45.93 16.27 46.90
CA TRP A 70 46.23 15.11 47.74
C TRP A 70 47.22 15.39 48.86
N GLU A 71 48.32 16.10 48.58
CA GLU A 71 49.34 16.40 49.59
C GLU A 71 48.81 17.31 50.73
N PHE A 72 47.83 18.17 50.45
CA PHE A 72 47.20 19.03 51.45
C PHE A 72 46.22 18.27 52.36
N CYS A 73 45.74 17.09 51.93
CA CYS A 73 44.78 16.28 52.67
C CYS A 73 45.44 15.33 53.70
N LYS A 74 46.79 15.24 53.75
CA LYS A 74 47.53 14.31 54.64
C LYS A 74 47.68 14.79 56.10
N GLY A 75 46.83 15.69 56.59
CA GLY A 75 46.92 16.21 57.95
C GLY A 75 46.61 15.17 59.04
N GLU A 76 47.18 15.35 60.24
CA GLU A 76 46.88 14.49 61.41
C GLU A 76 45.39 14.58 61.80
N GLY A 77 44.71 13.43 61.86
CA GLY A 77 43.34 13.30 62.37
C GLY A 77 42.19 13.40 61.37
N GLN A 78 42.46 13.56 60.06
CA GLN A 78 41.41 13.65 59.03
C GLN A 78 41.10 12.29 58.37
N LYS A 79 39.82 11.99 58.12
CA LYS A 79 39.42 10.84 57.27
C LYS A 79 39.50 11.29 55.81
N VAL A 80 40.23 10.56 54.97
CA VAL A 80 40.33 10.86 53.54
C VAL A 80 39.82 9.68 52.71
N LEU A 81 38.89 9.97 51.79
CA LEU A 81 38.32 8.99 50.85
C LEU A 81 38.57 9.45 49.41
N PHE A 82 38.84 8.50 48.53
CA PHE A 82 38.87 8.73 47.08
C PHE A 82 37.46 8.58 46.51
N GLY A 83 36.83 9.71 46.19
CA GLY A 83 35.47 9.77 45.69
C GLY A 83 35.39 9.72 44.16
N PHE A 84 34.34 9.10 43.63
CA PHE A 84 34.02 9.15 42.21
C PHE A 84 32.52 9.03 41.96
N TYR A 85 32.06 9.54 40.82
CA TYR A 85 30.70 9.32 40.33
C TYR A 85 30.51 7.86 39.93
N ASP A 86 29.69 7.13 40.68
CA ASP A 86 29.44 5.72 40.43
C ASP A 86 28.20 5.53 39.52
N PRO A 87 28.37 5.04 38.27
CA PRO A 87 27.24 4.77 37.38
C PRO A 87 26.48 3.49 37.76
N CYS A 88 26.96 2.71 38.74
CA CYS A 88 26.28 1.51 39.18
C CYS A 88 25.12 1.83 40.13
N HIS A 89 23.98 1.21 39.90
CA HIS A 89 22.81 1.30 40.77
C HIS A 89 22.66 0.09 41.70
N LEU A 90 23.56 -0.90 41.62
CA LEU A 90 23.51 -2.10 42.46
C LEU A 90 24.03 -1.78 43.88
N PRO A 91 23.31 -2.15 44.94
CA PRO A 91 23.65 -1.78 46.32
C PRO A 91 25.01 -2.33 46.77
N THR A 92 25.38 -3.51 46.30
CA THR A 92 26.55 -4.26 46.78
C THR A 92 27.77 -4.17 45.88
N ASN A 93 27.71 -3.44 44.75
CA ASN A 93 28.74 -3.48 43.72
C ASN A 93 29.08 -2.07 43.25
N PRO A 94 30.32 -1.60 43.42
CA PRO A 94 30.80 -0.39 42.74
C PRO A 94 30.80 -0.55 41.22
N GLY A 95 30.64 0.55 40.51
CA GLY A 95 30.74 0.58 39.06
C GLY A 95 32.15 0.35 38.53
N TRP A 96 32.21 0.06 37.23
CA TRP A 96 33.46 -0.19 36.51
C TRP A 96 34.52 0.93 36.61
N PRO A 97 34.20 2.25 36.79
CA PRO A 97 35.24 3.28 36.88
C PRO A 97 36.18 3.09 38.07
N LEU A 98 35.72 2.42 39.14
CA LEU A 98 36.54 2.15 40.32
C LEU A 98 37.83 1.39 39.95
N ARG A 99 37.79 0.45 39.01
CA ARG A 99 38.99 -0.32 38.60
C ARG A 99 40.10 0.59 38.07
N ASN A 100 39.72 1.53 37.21
CA ASN A 100 40.65 2.47 36.60
C ASN A 100 41.17 3.45 37.66
N PHE A 101 40.29 3.86 38.57
CA PHE A 101 40.64 4.79 39.62
C PHE A 101 41.61 4.20 40.64
N LEU A 102 41.37 2.96 41.09
CA LEU A 102 42.29 2.23 41.97
C LEU A 102 43.68 2.05 41.34
N ALA A 103 43.73 1.69 40.05
CA ALA A 103 44.98 1.60 39.32
C ALA A 103 45.74 2.93 39.31
N PHE A 104 45.04 4.04 39.00
CA PHE A 104 45.63 5.38 38.99
C PHE A 104 46.18 5.78 40.36
N ILE A 105 45.39 5.63 41.43
CA ILE A 105 45.78 5.99 42.80
C ILE A 105 47.04 5.23 43.21
N SER A 106 47.05 3.92 43.00
CA SER A 106 48.15 3.05 43.39
C SER A 106 49.44 3.35 42.61
N LEU A 107 49.36 3.54 41.29
CA LEU A 107 50.53 3.89 40.48
C LEU A 107 51.07 5.30 40.76
N ARG A 108 50.18 6.27 41.04
CA ARG A 108 50.56 7.67 41.24
C ARG A 108 51.15 7.93 42.62
N TRP A 109 50.55 7.38 43.68
CA TRP A 109 50.91 7.68 45.07
C TRP A 109 51.46 6.49 45.85
N ASN A 110 51.62 5.33 45.21
CA ASN A 110 52.16 4.11 45.81
C ASN A 110 51.36 3.65 47.04
N ILE A 111 50.03 3.76 46.95
CA ILE A 111 49.06 3.36 47.98
C ILE A 111 48.45 2.01 47.59
N GLU A 112 48.54 1.02 48.47
CA GLU A 112 47.99 -0.32 48.24
C GLU A 112 46.61 -0.51 48.88
N LYS A 113 46.38 0.10 50.04
CA LYS A 113 45.08 0.12 50.74
C LYS A 113 44.39 1.47 50.53
N ILE A 114 43.32 1.47 49.73
CA ILE A 114 42.62 2.67 49.27
C ILE A 114 41.22 2.71 49.88
N ASN A 115 40.91 3.78 50.63
CA ASN A 115 39.54 4.05 51.08
C ASN A 115 38.83 4.85 50.00
N PHE A 116 37.68 4.37 49.53
CA PHE A 116 36.95 4.99 48.43
C PHE A 116 35.49 5.29 48.77
N PHE A 117 34.93 6.24 48.03
CA PHE A 117 33.53 6.65 48.13
C PHE A 117 32.88 6.60 46.74
N CYS A 118 31.89 5.71 46.58
CA CYS A 118 31.03 5.62 45.41
C CYS A 118 29.88 6.62 45.57
N TYR A 119 30.00 7.77 44.94
CA TYR A 119 28.97 8.80 44.96
C TYR A 119 27.84 8.42 44.00
N ARG A 120 26.63 8.24 44.53
CA ARG A 120 25.43 7.90 43.77
C ARG A 120 24.32 8.90 44.01
N GLU A 121 23.54 9.12 42.97
CA GLU A 121 22.46 10.11 42.96
C GLU A 121 21.10 9.44 42.78
N LYS A 122 20.09 10.03 43.41
CA LYS A 122 18.68 9.71 43.20
C LYS A 122 17.95 11.01 42.85
N GLN A 123 17.31 11.03 41.68
CA GLN A 123 16.61 12.23 41.18
C GLN A 123 17.50 13.49 41.14
N GLY A 124 18.79 13.34 40.82
CA GLY A 124 19.75 14.44 40.73
C GLY A 124 20.24 14.99 42.07
N SER A 125 19.92 14.34 43.20
CA SER A 125 20.43 14.68 44.53
C SER A 125 21.31 13.57 45.08
N ALA A 126 22.27 13.95 45.91
CA ALA A 126 23.13 13.03 46.64
C ALA A 126 22.32 12.08 47.54
N ASP A 127 22.53 10.77 47.40
CA ASP A 127 21.83 9.77 48.22
C ASP A 127 22.87 8.95 49.00
N MET A 128 22.98 9.20 50.31
CA MET A 128 23.95 8.51 51.18
C MET A 128 23.55 7.08 51.54
N THR A 129 22.30 6.69 51.29
CA THR A 129 21.85 5.29 51.46
C THR A 129 22.21 4.44 50.25
N LEU A 130 22.22 5.04 49.05
CA LEU A 130 22.67 4.38 47.83
C LEU A 130 24.19 4.46 47.65
N SER A 131 24.80 5.59 48.04
CA SER A 131 26.25 5.80 47.98
C SER A 131 26.96 4.84 48.92
N VAL A 132 28.14 4.39 48.53
CA VAL A 132 28.84 3.30 49.21
C VAL A 132 30.25 3.73 49.59
N ILE A 133 30.67 3.41 50.81
CA ILE A 133 32.05 3.57 51.27
C ILE A 133 32.65 2.17 51.44
N GLY A 134 33.90 2.02 51.02
CA GLY A 134 34.63 0.77 51.19
C GLY A 134 36.14 0.97 51.15
N GLU A 135 36.84 -0.11 51.39
CA GLU A 135 38.30 -0.18 51.27
C GLU A 135 38.65 -1.15 50.14
N ALA A 136 39.70 -0.86 49.39
CA ALA A 136 40.21 -1.73 48.34
C ALA A 136 41.69 -2.01 48.57
N LEU A 137 42.07 -3.29 48.51
CA LEU A 137 43.46 -3.72 48.36
C LEU A 137 43.75 -3.90 46.88
N VAL A 138 44.72 -3.17 46.35
CA VAL A 138 45.10 -3.23 44.94
C VAL A 138 46.61 -3.36 44.78
N TYR A 139 47.02 -4.26 43.88
CA TYR A 139 48.41 -4.51 43.53
C TYR A 139 48.53 -4.48 42.00
N PRO A 140 48.64 -3.30 41.37
CA PRO A 140 48.81 -3.21 39.93
C PRO A 140 50.07 -3.99 39.48
N PRO A 141 50.05 -4.68 38.33
CA PRO A 141 51.21 -5.37 37.82
C PRO A 141 52.43 -4.44 37.72
N SER A 142 53.60 -4.90 38.17
CA SER A 142 54.84 -4.11 38.12
C SER A 142 55.20 -3.65 36.71
N ALA A 143 54.83 -4.45 35.69
CA ALA A 143 54.96 -4.14 34.27
C ALA A 143 54.25 -2.85 33.85
N TRP A 144 53.18 -2.42 34.55
CA TRP A 144 52.45 -1.19 34.20
C TRP A 144 53.25 0.09 34.48
N ARG A 145 54.41 0.00 35.13
CA ARG A 145 55.35 1.12 35.27
C ARG A 145 56.21 1.32 34.02
N ASP A 146 56.26 0.35 33.12
CA ASP A 146 56.92 0.47 31.82
C ASP A 146 56.00 1.20 30.82
N PRO A 147 56.43 2.33 30.21
CA PRO A 147 55.68 3.03 29.19
C PRO A 147 55.30 2.18 27.96
N GLN A 148 55.98 1.07 27.70
CA GLN A 148 55.67 0.16 26.58
C GLN A 148 54.60 -0.89 26.93
N CYS A 149 54.22 -1.02 28.21
CA CYS A 149 53.21 -1.99 28.63
C CYS A 149 51.81 -1.53 28.21
N ILE A 150 51.05 -2.40 27.56
CA ILE A 150 49.63 -2.17 27.22
C ILE A 150 48.77 -3.02 28.17
N PRO A 151 48.06 -2.40 29.14
CA PRO A 151 47.17 -3.12 30.04
C PRO A 151 46.02 -3.82 29.29
N LYS A 152 45.64 -5.00 29.77
CA LYS A 152 44.41 -5.67 29.31
C LYS A 152 43.18 -4.88 29.80
N ALA A 153 42.18 -4.75 28.94
CA ALA A 153 40.93 -4.06 29.25
C ALA A 153 39.71 -4.94 28.93
N VAL A 154 38.63 -4.72 29.69
CA VAL A 154 37.28 -5.23 29.44
C VAL A 154 36.32 -4.05 29.29
N GLY A 155 35.04 -4.29 28.99
CA GLY A 155 34.06 -3.20 28.91
C GLY A 155 33.02 -3.29 27.81
N TRP A 156 33.14 -4.28 26.91
CA TRP A 156 32.14 -4.52 25.89
C TRP A 156 30.78 -4.83 26.52
N GLU A 157 29.74 -4.10 26.10
CA GLU A 157 28.38 -4.32 26.58
C GLU A 157 27.87 -5.68 26.08
N PRO A 158 27.45 -6.60 26.97
CA PRO A 158 26.92 -7.90 26.55
C PRO A 158 25.47 -7.79 26.03
N LYS A 159 25.09 -8.76 25.19
CA LYS A 159 23.70 -9.04 24.81
C LYS A 159 23.36 -10.44 25.31
N GLY A 160 22.44 -10.54 26.28
CA GLY A 160 22.04 -11.84 26.86
C GLY A 160 23.22 -12.63 27.46
N GLY A 161 24.16 -11.94 28.10
CA GLY A 161 25.35 -12.54 28.70
C GLY A 161 26.49 -12.88 27.72
N LYS A 162 26.31 -12.69 26.41
CA LYS A 162 27.34 -12.91 25.39
C LYS A 162 27.88 -11.59 24.85
N LEU A 163 29.19 -11.55 24.56
CA LEU A 163 29.83 -10.42 23.89
C LEU A 163 29.54 -10.48 22.40
N MET A 164 28.49 -9.79 21.95
CA MET A 164 28.14 -9.69 20.53
C MET A 164 27.59 -8.30 20.18
N PRO A 165 27.78 -7.83 18.93
CA PRO A 165 27.21 -6.56 18.49
C PRO A 165 25.68 -6.62 18.43
N ARG A 166 25.04 -5.46 18.60
CA ARG A 166 23.59 -5.28 18.40
C ARG A 166 23.34 -4.77 16.98
N PHE A 167 22.48 -5.48 16.25
CA PHE A 167 21.95 -5.05 14.97
C PHE A 167 20.48 -4.69 15.15
N VAL A 168 20.07 -3.55 14.59
CA VAL A 168 18.69 -3.07 14.59
C VAL A 168 18.40 -2.59 13.17
N SER A 169 17.29 -3.05 12.59
CA SER A 169 16.82 -2.50 11.32
C SER A 169 16.05 -1.22 11.60
N LEU A 170 16.42 -0.14 10.95
CA LEU A 170 15.71 1.14 10.99
C LEU A 170 14.85 1.35 9.73
N ALA A 171 14.71 0.33 8.89
CA ALA A 171 14.02 0.47 7.61
C ALA A 171 12.56 0.94 7.79
N GLU A 172 11.85 0.44 8.79
CA GLU A 172 10.45 0.85 9.02
C GLU A 172 10.28 2.34 9.37
N SER A 173 11.32 2.98 9.92
CA SER A 173 11.29 4.39 10.32
C SER A 173 12.13 5.32 9.44
N MET A 174 13.01 4.77 8.60
CA MET A 174 13.98 5.56 7.81
C MET A 174 13.98 5.24 6.31
N ASP A 175 13.38 4.13 5.86
CA ASP A 175 13.27 3.80 4.44
C ASP A 175 12.10 4.61 3.82
N PRO A 176 12.36 5.56 2.91
CA PRO A 176 11.31 6.40 2.33
C PRO A 176 10.21 5.61 1.62
N GLU A 177 10.54 4.48 0.99
CA GLU A 177 9.55 3.66 0.29
C GLU A 177 8.61 3.00 1.27
N ARG A 178 9.14 2.42 2.37
CA ARG A 178 8.32 1.81 3.43
C ARG A 178 7.47 2.85 4.15
N LEU A 179 8.02 4.05 4.38
CA LEU A 179 7.27 5.16 4.97
C LEU A 179 6.12 5.59 4.08
N ALA A 180 6.34 5.72 2.77
CA ALA A 180 5.28 6.03 1.81
C ALA A 180 4.19 4.94 1.80
N VAL A 181 4.57 3.67 1.84
CA VAL A 181 3.63 2.54 1.91
C VAL A 181 2.79 2.59 3.19
N SER A 182 3.46 2.77 4.33
CA SER A 182 2.80 2.87 5.63
C SER A 182 1.81 4.06 5.68
N ALA A 183 2.20 5.21 5.13
CA ALA A 183 1.36 6.40 5.06
C ALA A 183 0.12 6.19 4.17
N ALA A 184 0.27 5.59 2.99
CA ALA A 184 -0.84 5.28 2.10
C ALA A 184 -1.83 4.30 2.74
N GLU A 185 -1.33 3.22 3.36
CA GLU A 185 -2.17 2.25 4.05
C GLU A 185 -2.88 2.83 5.28
N LEU A 186 -2.23 3.75 6.00
CA LEU A 186 -2.84 4.41 7.14
C LEU A 186 -4.11 5.17 6.74
N ASN A 187 -4.14 5.80 5.58
CA ASN A 187 -5.33 6.52 5.09
C ASN A 187 -6.53 5.56 4.93
N LEU A 188 -6.31 4.41 4.29
CA LEU A 188 -7.33 3.37 4.12
C LEU A 188 -7.74 2.71 5.45
N LYS A 189 -6.78 2.48 6.36
CA LYS A 189 -7.05 2.00 7.72
C LYS A 189 -7.93 3.00 8.49
N LEU A 190 -7.70 4.31 8.32
CA LEU A 190 -8.54 5.34 8.93
C LEU A 190 -9.97 5.34 8.37
N MET A 191 -10.15 5.14 7.06
CA MET A 191 -11.49 4.95 6.47
C MET A 191 -12.20 3.76 7.10
N ARG A 192 -11.50 2.61 7.20
CA ARG A 192 -12.04 1.40 7.83
C ARG A 192 -12.44 1.64 9.29
N TRP A 193 -11.56 2.24 10.10
CA TRP A 193 -11.80 2.41 11.53
C TRP A 193 -12.86 3.46 11.85
N ARG A 194 -12.98 4.51 11.04
CA ARG A 194 -13.86 5.64 11.34
C ARG A 194 -15.23 5.56 10.68
N THR A 195 -15.29 5.03 9.46
CA THR A 195 -16.47 5.16 8.61
C THR A 195 -16.99 3.81 8.11
N LEU A 196 -16.10 2.90 7.71
CA LEU A 196 -16.48 1.66 7.01
C LEU A 196 -15.79 0.41 7.60
N PRO A 197 -16.21 -0.10 8.77
CA PRO A 197 -15.52 -1.21 9.44
C PRO A 197 -15.44 -2.52 8.62
N SER A 198 -16.39 -2.72 7.72
CA SER A 198 -16.47 -3.87 6.79
C SER A 198 -15.50 -3.79 5.62
N LEU A 199 -14.76 -2.68 5.44
CA LEU A 199 -13.79 -2.51 4.36
C LEU A 199 -12.64 -3.53 4.51
N ASP A 200 -12.48 -4.40 3.52
CA ASP A 200 -11.45 -5.44 3.50
C ASP A 200 -10.23 -4.97 2.68
N LEU A 201 -9.26 -4.42 3.41
CA LEU A 201 -8.02 -3.90 2.82
C LEU A 201 -7.09 -5.01 2.32
N ASP A 202 -7.12 -6.18 2.95
CA ASP A 202 -6.26 -7.30 2.57
C ASP A 202 -6.73 -7.87 1.24
N MET A 203 -8.05 -8.04 1.08
CA MET A 203 -8.67 -8.42 -0.17
C MET A 203 -8.36 -7.40 -1.28
N LEU A 204 -8.55 -6.10 -1.04
CA LEU A 204 -8.23 -5.05 -2.02
C LEU A 204 -6.75 -5.10 -2.47
N SER A 205 -5.82 -5.26 -1.53
CA SER A 205 -4.40 -5.34 -1.86
C SER A 205 -4.01 -6.59 -2.67
N GLY A 206 -4.76 -7.68 -2.51
CA GLY A 206 -4.53 -8.96 -3.15
C GLY A 206 -5.07 -9.07 -4.58
N VAL A 207 -6.10 -8.28 -4.90
CA VAL A 207 -6.80 -8.28 -6.19
C VAL A 207 -5.87 -7.94 -7.36
N ARG A 208 -5.97 -8.72 -8.44
CA ARG A 208 -5.27 -8.50 -9.71
C ARG A 208 -6.23 -7.93 -10.75
N CYS A 209 -5.95 -6.72 -11.21
CA CYS A 209 -6.74 -6.03 -12.23
C CYS A 209 -6.07 -6.08 -13.60
N LEU A 210 -6.79 -6.57 -14.60
CA LEU A 210 -6.43 -6.44 -16.01
C LEU A 210 -7.11 -5.20 -16.59
N ILE A 211 -6.35 -4.27 -17.17
CA ILE A 211 -6.86 -3.02 -17.76
C ILE A 211 -6.65 -3.06 -19.27
N LEU A 212 -7.73 -3.20 -20.01
CA LEU A 212 -7.73 -3.25 -21.48
C LEU A 212 -7.99 -1.85 -22.03
N GLY A 213 -6.95 -1.21 -22.57
CA GLY A 213 -6.97 0.16 -23.03
C GLY A 213 -6.44 1.13 -21.98
N VAL A 214 -5.30 1.77 -22.25
CA VAL A 214 -4.62 2.71 -21.34
C VAL A 214 -4.65 4.11 -21.93
N GLY A 215 -5.83 4.47 -22.44
CA GLY A 215 -6.17 5.83 -22.88
C GLY A 215 -6.58 6.71 -21.70
N THR A 216 -7.51 7.63 -21.96
CA THR A 216 -8.02 8.57 -20.95
C THR A 216 -8.66 7.84 -19.76
N LEU A 217 -9.48 6.83 -20.02
CA LEU A 217 -10.14 6.01 -18.98
C LEU A 217 -9.13 5.14 -18.21
N GLY A 218 -8.30 4.37 -18.91
CA GLY A 218 -7.36 3.44 -18.26
C GLY A 218 -6.36 4.13 -17.34
N CYS A 219 -5.90 5.33 -17.71
CA CYS A 219 -5.04 6.14 -16.84
C CYS A 219 -5.74 6.51 -15.53
N GLU A 220 -6.97 7.03 -15.59
CA GLU A 220 -7.72 7.42 -14.39
C GLU A 220 -8.12 6.21 -13.54
N VAL A 221 -8.62 5.14 -14.16
CA VAL A 221 -8.95 3.88 -13.46
C VAL A 221 -7.73 3.36 -12.69
N ALA A 222 -6.56 3.29 -13.31
CA ALA A 222 -5.34 2.82 -12.63
C ALA A 222 -4.95 3.70 -11.43
N ARG A 223 -5.09 5.03 -11.53
CA ARG A 223 -4.80 5.94 -10.41
C ARG A 223 -5.79 5.77 -9.26
N ILE A 224 -7.07 5.55 -9.56
CA ILE A 224 -8.12 5.39 -8.54
C ILE A 224 -8.02 4.02 -7.88
N LEU A 225 -7.71 2.95 -8.63
CA LEU A 225 -7.42 1.63 -8.07
C LEU A 225 -6.25 1.69 -7.07
N MET A 226 -5.19 2.41 -7.41
CA MET A 226 -4.05 2.62 -6.52
C MET A 226 -4.45 3.35 -5.22
N ALA A 227 -5.32 4.35 -5.32
CA ALA A 227 -5.84 5.07 -4.16
C ALA A 227 -6.66 4.17 -3.23
N TRP A 228 -7.37 3.17 -3.78
CA TRP A 228 -8.06 2.11 -3.03
C TRP A 228 -7.14 1.02 -2.48
N GLY A 229 -5.83 1.12 -2.71
CA GLY A 229 -4.86 0.14 -2.22
C GLY A 229 -4.72 -1.11 -3.10
N ILE A 230 -5.34 -1.13 -4.28
CA ILE A 230 -5.16 -2.20 -5.27
C ILE A 230 -3.82 -1.95 -5.99
N ARG A 231 -2.89 -2.89 -5.89
CA ARG A 231 -1.50 -2.69 -6.34
C ARG A 231 -1.11 -3.50 -7.57
N LYS A 232 -1.84 -4.58 -7.89
CA LYS A 232 -1.48 -5.53 -8.95
C LYS A 232 -2.26 -5.21 -10.21
N MET A 233 -1.59 -4.65 -11.21
CA MET A 233 -2.22 -4.19 -12.44
C MET A 233 -1.44 -4.66 -13.66
N THR A 234 -2.15 -5.24 -14.63
CA THR A 234 -1.61 -5.51 -15.96
C THR A 234 -2.32 -4.61 -16.96
N LEU A 235 -1.54 -3.83 -17.70
CA LEU A 235 -2.02 -2.80 -18.61
C LEU A 235 -1.82 -3.25 -20.05
N ILE A 236 -2.89 -3.34 -20.84
CA ILE A 236 -2.81 -3.70 -22.27
C ILE A 236 -3.16 -2.50 -23.15
N ASP A 237 -2.23 -2.13 -24.03
CA ASP A 237 -2.45 -1.13 -25.09
C ASP A 237 -1.42 -1.32 -26.21
N SER A 238 -1.84 -1.27 -27.47
CA SER A 238 -0.93 -1.36 -28.63
C SER A 238 -0.42 -0.01 -29.12
N GLY A 239 -0.99 1.09 -28.64
CA GLY A 239 -0.70 2.44 -29.08
C GLY A 239 0.58 3.03 -28.49
N ARG A 240 1.02 4.12 -29.11
CA ARG A 240 2.12 4.97 -28.61
C ARG A 240 1.58 6.28 -28.04
N VAL A 241 2.32 6.86 -27.10
CA VAL A 241 1.99 8.16 -26.52
C VAL A 241 2.22 9.26 -27.56
N ALA A 242 1.15 9.95 -27.95
CA ALA A 242 1.19 11.08 -28.86
C ALA A 242 1.24 12.43 -28.11
N MET A 243 1.73 13.49 -28.76
CA MET A 243 1.87 14.85 -28.16
C MET A 243 0.58 15.40 -27.51
N SER A 244 -0.60 15.01 -28.01
CA SER A 244 -1.87 15.45 -27.44
C SER A 244 -2.32 14.65 -26.22
N ASN A 245 -1.69 13.52 -25.92
CA ASN A 245 -2.13 12.58 -24.88
C ASN A 245 -1.91 13.11 -23.45
N PRO A 246 -0.75 13.68 -23.06
CA PRO A 246 -0.47 14.03 -21.66
C PRO A 246 -1.51 14.93 -20.97
N VAL A 247 -2.18 15.81 -21.73
CA VAL A 247 -3.20 16.73 -21.18
C VAL A 247 -4.52 16.05 -20.81
N ARG A 248 -4.76 14.82 -21.27
CA ARG A 248 -5.99 14.05 -21.00
C ARG A 248 -5.73 12.65 -20.43
N GLN A 249 -4.51 12.14 -20.54
CA GLN A 249 -4.11 10.80 -20.11
C GLN A 249 -3.09 10.95 -18.98
N SER A 250 -3.58 10.94 -17.75
CA SER A 250 -2.85 11.39 -16.54
C SER A 250 -1.64 10.54 -16.14
N LEU A 251 -1.38 9.42 -16.82
CA LEU A 251 -0.17 8.63 -16.63
C LEU A 251 0.94 8.97 -17.61
N TYR A 252 0.80 9.96 -18.50
CA TYR A 252 1.84 10.29 -19.48
C TYR A 252 2.37 11.71 -19.29
N THR A 253 3.66 11.87 -19.58
CA THR A 253 4.35 13.15 -19.55
C THR A 253 4.75 13.57 -20.96
N PHE A 254 5.18 14.83 -21.12
CA PHE A 254 5.76 15.30 -22.38
C PHE A 254 6.95 14.43 -22.83
N GLN A 255 7.76 13.96 -21.87
CA GLN A 255 8.93 13.13 -22.16
C GLN A 255 8.56 11.82 -22.85
N ASP A 256 7.39 11.26 -22.51
CA ASP A 256 6.89 10.01 -23.09
C ASP A 256 6.48 10.16 -24.56
N CYS A 257 6.31 11.39 -25.05
CA CYS A 257 5.94 11.68 -26.43
C CYS A 257 7.14 11.79 -27.38
N LEU A 258 8.35 11.94 -26.83
CA LEU A 258 9.56 12.19 -27.62
C LEU A 258 9.98 10.93 -28.41
N ASN A 259 10.80 11.10 -29.45
CA ASN A 259 11.37 10.01 -30.25
C ASN A 259 10.34 9.04 -30.86
N GLY A 260 9.19 9.56 -31.28
CA GLY A 260 8.11 8.77 -31.86
C GLY A 260 7.12 8.18 -30.85
N GLY A 261 7.28 8.52 -29.56
CA GLY A 261 6.37 8.13 -28.48
C GLY A 261 6.67 6.74 -27.93
N GLU A 262 6.73 6.65 -26.61
CA GLU A 262 6.83 5.37 -25.89
C GLU A 262 5.53 4.57 -26.06
N PHE A 263 5.59 3.24 -25.96
CA PHE A 263 4.37 2.43 -25.93
C PHE A 263 3.56 2.75 -24.67
N LYS A 264 2.26 3.00 -24.84
CA LYS A 264 1.35 3.42 -23.77
C LYS A 264 1.37 2.47 -22.58
N ALA A 265 1.26 1.17 -22.83
CA ALA A 265 1.28 0.15 -21.79
C ALA A 265 2.55 0.22 -20.92
N ASN A 266 3.73 0.35 -21.56
CA ASN A 266 5.02 0.43 -20.87
C ASN A 266 5.17 1.74 -20.11
N ALA A 267 4.84 2.87 -20.76
CA ALA A 267 4.90 4.19 -20.14
C ALA A 267 4.01 4.29 -18.91
N ALA A 268 2.79 3.76 -18.99
CA ALA A 268 1.84 3.75 -17.89
C ALA A 268 2.33 2.90 -16.71
N ALA A 269 2.82 1.68 -16.96
CA ALA A 269 3.36 0.83 -15.91
C ALA A 269 4.58 1.46 -15.20
N ARG A 270 5.47 2.10 -15.97
CA ARG A 270 6.62 2.85 -15.44
C ARG A 270 6.16 4.05 -14.62
N ASN A 271 5.23 4.86 -15.12
CA ASN A 271 4.76 6.07 -14.46
C ASN A 271 3.92 5.75 -13.20
N LEU A 272 3.17 4.64 -13.15
CA LEU A 272 2.52 4.18 -11.92
C LEU A 272 3.53 3.86 -10.81
N LYS A 273 4.63 3.16 -11.14
CA LYS A 273 5.72 2.88 -10.18
C LYS A 273 6.43 4.15 -9.71
N GLN A 274 6.52 5.17 -10.57
CA GLN A 274 7.04 6.49 -10.18
C GLN A 274 6.11 7.23 -9.22
N ILE A 275 4.79 7.07 -9.36
CA ILE A 275 3.80 7.65 -8.45
C ILE A 275 3.86 6.97 -7.07
N PHE A 276 3.91 5.63 -7.05
CA PHE A 276 3.97 4.86 -5.81
C PHE A 276 4.82 3.59 -6.00
N PRO A 277 5.98 3.48 -5.33
CA PRO A 277 6.94 2.39 -5.58
C PRO A 277 6.41 0.98 -5.34
N ALA A 278 5.43 0.81 -4.45
CA ALA A 278 4.86 -0.49 -4.12
C ALA A 278 3.79 -0.99 -5.11
N VAL A 279 3.55 -0.28 -6.21
CA VAL A 279 2.66 -0.74 -7.28
C VAL A 279 3.33 -1.83 -8.10
N GLU A 280 2.66 -2.97 -8.21
CA GLU A 280 3.03 -4.08 -9.06
C GLU A 280 2.34 -3.93 -10.42
N ALA A 281 2.87 -3.02 -11.26
CA ALA A 281 2.36 -2.78 -12.61
C ALA A 281 3.22 -3.46 -13.68
N GLU A 282 2.55 -4.12 -14.63
CA GLU A 282 3.12 -4.67 -15.88
C GLU A 282 2.43 -4.04 -17.10
N GLY A 283 3.20 -3.70 -18.13
CA GLY A 283 2.69 -3.21 -19.41
C GLY A 283 2.88 -4.24 -20.50
N ILE A 284 1.81 -4.57 -21.24
CA ILE A 284 1.83 -5.50 -22.37
C ILE A 284 1.38 -4.77 -23.63
N VAL A 285 2.28 -4.70 -24.61
CA VAL A 285 2.01 -4.10 -25.92
C VAL A 285 1.38 -5.16 -26.82
N MET A 286 0.05 -5.12 -26.96
CA MET A 286 -0.69 -6.10 -27.76
C MET A 286 -2.00 -5.49 -28.27
N PRO A 287 -2.35 -5.66 -29.56
CA PRO A 287 -3.66 -5.27 -30.07
C PRO A 287 -4.74 -6.27 -29.62
N ILE A 288 -5.98 -5.80 -29.49
CA ILE A 288 -7.12 -6.68 -29.23
C ILE A 288 -7.81 -6.95 -30.58
N PRO A 289 -7.91 -8.22 -31.02
CA PRO A 289 -8.59 -8.57 -32.28
C PRO A 289 -10.06 -8.14 -32.28
N MET A 290 -10.50 -7.56 -33.38
CA MET A 290 -11.82 -6.93 -33.51
C MET A 290 -12.68 -7.66 -34.55
N PRO A 291 -13.94 -8.00 -34.24
CA PRO A 291 -14.91 -8.44 -35.24
C PRO A 291 -15.08 -7.46 -36.41
N GLY A 292 -15.40 -8.00 -37.59
CA GLY A 292 -15.66 -7.21 -38.79
C GLY A 292 -14.42 -6.65 -39.49
N HIS A 293 -13.22 -7.01 -39.03
CA HIS A 293 -11.94 -6.62 -39.63
C HIS A 293 -11.21 -7.87 -40.14
N PRO A 294 -11.44 -8.28 -41.40
CA PRO A 294 -10.85 -9.50 -41.94
C PRO A 294 -9.32 -9.46 -41.90
N ILE A 295 -8.74 -10.56 -41.43
CA ILE A 295 -7.30 -10.71 -41.24
C ILE A 295 -6.71 -11.39 -42.49
N ALA A 296 -5.57 -10.90 -42.97
CA ALA A 296 -4.86 -11.55 -44.05
C ALA A 296 -4.35 -12.94 -43.60
N ALA A 297 -4.34 -13.94 -44.50
CA ALA A 297 -3.92 -15.30 -44.17
C ALA A 297 -2.52 -15.41 -43.53
N LYS A 298 -1.63 -14.44 -43.77
CA LYS A 298 -0.29 -14.39 -43.18
C LYS A 298 -0.26 -13.92 -41.72
N GLU A 299 -1.34 -13.31 -41.24
CA GLU A 299 -1.45 -12.71 -39.90
C GLU A 299 -2.29 -13.58 -38.94
N THR A 300 -2.93 -14.64 -39.46
CA THR A 300 -3.80 -15.53 -38.70
C THR A 300 -3.13 -16.10 -37.46
N ASP A 301 -1.92 -16.65 -37.58
CA ASP A 301 -1.21 -17.25 -36.44
C ASP A 301 -0.89 -16.22 -35.34
N THR A 302 -0.48 -15.01 -35.73
CA THR A 302 -0.19 -13.91 -34.81
C THR A 302 -1.44 -13.45 -34.06
N VAL A 303 -2.59 -13.39 -34.75
CA VAL A 303 -3.87 -13.06 -34.13
C VAL A 303 -4.31 -14.16 -33.17
N LEU A 304 -4.21 -15.43 -33.57
CA LEU A 304 -4.56 -16.56 -32.70
C LEU A 304 -3.72 -16.57 -31.42
N GLU A 305 -2.42 -16.30 -31.52
CA GLU A 305 -1.54 -16.16 -30.36
C GLU A 305 -1.96 -14.97 -29.47
N SER A 306 -2.37 -13.86 -30.07
CA SER A 306 -2.87 -12.69 -29.33
C SER A 306 -4.21 -13.00 -28.62
N CYS A 307 -5.12 -13.73 -29.26
CA CYS A 307 -6.36 -14.21 -28.65
C CYS A 307 -6.08 -15.13 -27.45
N LYS A 308 -5.17 -16.09 -27.63
CA LYS A 308 -4.77 -17.02 -26.57
C LYS A 308 -4.13 -16.28 -25.41
N ARG A 309 -3.21 -15.36 -25.69
CA ARG A 309 -2.57 -14.52 -24.66
C ARG A 309 -3.58 -13.68 -23.89
N LEU A 310 -4.57 -13.11 -24.58
CA LEU A 310 -5.66 -12.39 -23.91
C LEU A 310 -6.47 -13.32 -22.99
N GLU A 311 -6.75 -14.55 -23.44
CA GLU A 311 -7.46 -15.55 -22.64
C GLU A 311 -6.68 -15.96 -21.37
N ASP A 312 -5.37 -16.14 -21.47
CA ASP A 312 -4.46 -16.45 -20.35
C ASP A 312 -4.37 -15.27 -19.37
N LEU A 313 -4.35 -14.04 -19.89
CA LEU A 313 -4.35 -12.83 -19.07
C LEU A 313 -5.67 -12.69 -18.31
N ILE A 314 -6.82 -12.88 -18.96
CA ILE A 314 -8.12 -12.86 -18.26
C ILE A 314 -8.21 -13.98 -17.21
N ASP A 315 -7.62 -15.15 -17.48
CA ASP A 315 -7.59 -16.28 -16.52
C ASP A 315 -6.80 -15.95 -15.25
N SER A 316 -5.63 -15.35 -15.44
CA SER A 316 -4.67 -15.04 -14.38
C SER A 316 -5.05 -13.80 -13.54
N HIS A 317 -6.06 -13.04 -13.96
CA HIS A 317 -6.54 -11.86 -13.26
C HIS A 317 -7.93 -12.09 -12.64
N ASP A 318 -8.25 -11.34 -11.59
CA ASP A 318 -9.51 -11.49 -10.86
C ASP A 318 -10.61 -10.63 -11.51
N ILE A 319 -10.21 -9.48 -12.06
CA ILE A 319 -11.09 -8.45 -12.62
C ILE A 319 -10.54 -7.97 -13.97
N THR A 320 -11.41 -7.75 -14.94
CA THR A 320 -11.06 -7.13 -16.23
C THR A 320 -11.82 -5.84 -16.47
N PHE A 321 -11.10 -4.74 -16.69
CA PHE A 321 -11.66 -3.47 -17.15
C PHE A 321 -11.57 -3.37 -18.67
N LEU A 322 -12.71 -3.13 -19.32
CA LEU A 322 -12.83 -2.95 -20.77
C LEU A 322 -12.96 -1.46 -21.06
N LEU A 323 -11.83 -0.81 -21.30
CA LEU A 323 -11.67 0.65 -21.45
C LEU A 323 -11.09 1.03 -22.82
N THR A 324 -11.26 0.14 -23.79
CA THR A 324 -10.87 0.36 -25.18
C THR A 324 -11.75 1.43 -25.82
N ASP A 325 -11.24 2.02 -26.90
CA ASP A 325 -11.86 3.13 -27.61
C ASP A 325 -12.90 2.72 -28.65
N THR A 326 -12.98 1.45 -29.01
CA THR A 326 -13.98 0.96 -29.98
C THR A 326 -14.93 -0.06 -29.38
N ARG A 327 -16.11 -0.19 -29.96
CA ARG A 327 -17.08 -1.20 -29.55
C ARG A 327 -16.60 -2.61 -29.88
N GLU A 328 -15.96 -2.79 -31.02
CA GLU A 328 -15.54 -4.10 -31.55
C GLU A 328 -14.44 -4.71 -30.68
N SER A 329 -13.50 -3.89 -30.21
CA SER A 329 -12.41 -4.33 -29.32
C SER A 329 -12.90 -4.81 -27.95
N ARG A 330 -14.14 -4.49 -27.54
CA ARG A 330 -14.74 -4.99 -26.31
C ARG A 330 -15.37 -6.38 -26.46
N TRP A 331 -15.62 -6.85 -27.68
CA TRP A 331 -16.36 -8.09 -27.92
C TRP A 331 -15.62 -9.32 -27.39
N LEU A 332 -14.38 -9.54 -27.83
CA LEU A 332 -13.61 -10.72 -27.45
C LEU A 332 -13.35 -10.80 -25.94
N PRO A 333 -12.91 -9.72 -25.26
CA PRO A 333 -12.82 -9.73 -23.80
C PRO A 333 -14.15 -10.04 -23.11
N THR A 334 -15.27 -9.52 -23.61
CA THR A 334 -16.61 -9.78 -23.05
C THR A 334 -16.98 -11.26 -23.16
N LEU A 335 -16.76 -11.86 -24.33
CA LEU A 335 -16.98 -13.29 -24.57
C LEU A 335 -16.15 -14.14 -23.60
N ILE A 336 -14.85 -13.88 -23.49
CA ILE A 336 -13.95 -14.66 -22.63
C ILE A 336 -14.36 -14.50 -21.16
N CYS A 337 -14.65 -13.28 -20.70
CA CYS A 337 -15.09 -13.04 -19.32
C CYS A 337 -16.41 -13.75 -19.02
N SER A 338 -17.36 -13.74 -19.97
CA SER A 338 -18.62 -14.46 -19.82
C SER A 338 -18.39 -15.98 -19.78
N ASN A 339 -17.54 -16.53 -20.65
CA ASN A 339 -17.23 -17.95 -20.65
C ASN A 339 -16.58 -18.42 -19.33
N LYS A 340 -15.60 -17.65 -18.84
CA LYS A 340 -14.79 -17.96 -17.65
C LYS A 340 -15.41 -17.46 -16.33
N ASN A 341 -16.59 -16.83 -16.40
CA ASN A 341 -17.27 -16.21 -15.26
C ASN A 341 -16.40 -15.21 -14.47
N LYS A 342 -15.65 -14.37 -15.20
CA LYS A 342 -14.78 -13.33 -14.64
C LYS A 342 -15.53 -12.01 -14.50
N ILE A 343 -15.21 -11.24 -13.46
CA ILE A 343 -15.79 -9.91 -13.27
C ILE A 343 -15.26 -9.00 -14.38
N ALA A 344 -16.18 -8.41 -15.14
CA ALA A 344 -15.89 -7.44 -16.18
C ALA A 344 -16.61 -6.12 -15.93
N ILE A 345 -15.89 -5.01 -16.05
CA ILE A 345 -16.44 -3.65 -15.96
C ILE A 345 -16.12 -2.90 -17.24
N THR A 346 -17.13 -2.34 -17.88
CA THR A 346 -16.98 -1.49 -19.06
C THR A 346 -17.25 -0.06 -18.70
N ALA A 347 -16.38 0.84 -19.18
CA ALA A 347 -16.67 2.26 -19.24
C ALA A 347 -16.52 2.74 -20.69
N ALA A 348 -17.47 3.57 -21.13
CA ALA A 348 -17.54 4.12 -22.48
C ALA A 348 -17.89 5.61 -22.41
N LEU A 349 -17.36 6.40 -23.34
CA LEU A 349 -17.48 7.86 -23.35
C LEU A 349 -17.98 8.37 -24.69
N GLY A 350 -19.13 9.05 -24.68
CA GLY A 350 -19.54 9.94 -25.75
C GLY A 350 -18.93 11.34 -25.60
N PHE A 351 -19.38 12.27 -26.44
CA PHE A 351 -18.92 13.67 -26.38
C PHE A 351 -19.22 14.34 -25.03
N ASP A 352 -20.46 14.24 -24.54
CA ASP A 352 -20.97 14.86 -23.30
C ASP A 352 -21.63 13.87 -22.34
N SER A 353 -21.58 12.57 -22.63
CA SER A 353 -22.20 11.50 -21.86
C SER A 353 -21.26 10.32 -21.62
N TYR A 354 -21.57 9.49 -20.64
CA TYR A 354 -20.79 8.29 -20.31
C TYR A 354 -21.70 7.11 -19.93
N LEU A 355 -21.16 5.90 -20.06
CA LEU A 355 -21.74 4.65 -19.58
C LEU A 355 -20.68 3.93 -18.74
N VAL A 356 -21.07 3.48 -17.55
CA VAL A 356 -20.29 2.57 -16.71
C VAL A 356 -21.18 1.39 -16.36
N MET A 357 -20.69 0.17 -16.54
CA MET A 357 -21.48 -1.02 -16.21
C MET A 357 -20.62 -2.20 -15.79
N ARG A 358 -21.18 -3.04 -14.92
CA ARG A 358 -20.65 -4.37 -14.62
C ARG A 358 -21.39 -5.40 -15.45
N HIS A 359 -20.68 -6.42 -15.93
CA HIS A 359 -21.29 -7.50 -16.69
C HIS A 359 -21.89 -8.53 -15.73
N GLY A 360 -22.99 -9.17 -16.14
CA GLY A 360 -23.52 -10.33 -15.40
C GLY A 360 -22.62 -11.56 -15.50
N ALA A 361 -22.86 -12.53 -14.61
CA ALA A 361 -22.24 -13.85 -14.64
C ALA A 361 -22.34 -14.52 -16.02
N GLY A 362 -21.54 -15.54 -16.30
CA GLY A 362 -21.65 -16.35 -17.51
C GLY A 362 -22.84 -17.32 -17.51
N PRO A 363 -23.30 -17.81 -18.68
CA PRO A 363 -24.18 -18.98 -18.72
C PRO A 363 -23.44 -20.22 -18.20
N MET A 364 -24.03 -20.88 -17.20
CA MET A 364 -23.46 -22.09 -16.59
C MET A 364 -23.51 -23.26 -17.58
N PRO A 365 -22.48 -24.14 -17.62
CA PRO A 365 -22.54 -25.35 -18.43
C PRO A 365 -23.62 -26.29 -17.88
N THR A 366 -24.45 -26.84 -18.77
CA THR A 366 -25.61 -27.70 -18.48
C THR A 366 -25.26 -29.09 -17.89
N THR A 367 -23.99 -29.36 -17.56
CA THR A 367 -23.47 -30.70 -17.22
C THR A 367 -22.78 -30.83 -15.86
N SER A 368 -23.06 -29.96 -14.88
CA SER A 368 -22.58 -30.17 -13.50
C SER A 368 -23.39 -31.26 -12.78
N PRO A 369 -22.80 -32.42 -12.39
CA PRO A 369 -23.51 -33.52 -11.72
C PRO A 369 -23.94 -33.22 -10.28
N CYS A 370 -23.56 -32.05 -9.73
CA CYS A 370 -23.81 -31.66 -8.34
C CYS A 370 -24.95 -30.67 -8.15
N ALA A 371 -25.65 -30.23 -9.21
CA ALA A 371 -26.83 -29.39 -9.05
C ALA A 371 -28.03 -30.27 -8.69
N THR A 372 -28.25 -30.50 -7.39
CA THR A 372 -29.54 -31.01 -6.93
C THR A 372 -30.65 -30.06 -7.38
N ALA A 373 -31.82 -30.58 -7.77
CA ALA A 373 -32.98 -29.83 -8.23
C ALA A 373 -33.50 -28.73 -7.26
N ALA A 374 -32.91 -28.60 -6.06
CA ALA A 374 -33.13 -27.51 -5.12
C ALA A 374 -32.37 -26.21 -5.47
N ASP A 375 -31.30 -26.25 -6.26
CA ASP A 375 -30.53 -25.06 -6.69
C ASP A 375 -31.13 -24.34 -7.91
N VAL A 376 -32.11 -24.97 -8.57
CA VAL A 376 -32.79 -24.45 -9.77
C VAL A 376 -33.96 -23.51 -9.40
N GLY A 377 -34.20 -23.30 -8.09
CA GLY A 377 -35.42 -22.66 -7.57
C GLY A 377 -35.34 -21.19 -7.16
N SER A 378 -34.24 -20.45 -7.35
CA SER A 378 -34.11 -19.09 -6.76
C SER A 378 -33.35 -18.02 -7.57
N THR A 379 -32.87 -18.29 -8.78
CA THR A 379 -32.05 -17.30 -9.50
C THR A 379 -32.90 -16.48 -10.48
N GLY A 380 -33.13 -15.20 -10.15
CA GLY A 380 -33.73 -14.24 -11.08
C GLY A 380 -32.89 -14.07 -12.36
N PRO A 381 -33.38 -13.28 -13.33
CA PRO A 381 -32.70 -13.11 -14.62
C PRO A 381 -31.28 -12.57 -14.46
N ARG A 382 -30.32 -13.18 -15.20
CA ARG A 382 -28.91 -12.78 -15.21
C ARG A 382 -28.76 -11.37 -15.78
N LEU A 383 -27.82 -10.59 -15.24
CA LEU A 383 -27.51 -9.27 -15.77
C LEU A 383 -26.89 -9.37 -17.17
N GLY A 384 -27.15 -8.37 -18.00
CA GLY A 384 -26.62 -8.29 -19.35
C GLY A 384 -25.13 -7.95 -19.40
N CYS A 385 -24.54 -8.15 -20.57
CA CYS A 385 -23.24 -7.55 -20.92
C CYS A 385 -23.46 -6.27 -21.75
N TYR A 386 -22.36 -5.62 -22.13
CA TYR A 386 -22.37 -4.42 -22.99
C TYR A 386 -23.19 -4.60 -24.28
N PHE A 387 -23.20 -5.81 -24.85
CA PHE A 387 -23.86 -6.13 -26.11
C PHE A 387 -25.32 -6.61 -25.98
N CYS A 388 -25.90 -6.65 -24.77
CA CYS A 388 -27.28 -7.16 -24.60
C CYS A 388 -28.37 -6.15 -24.96
N ASN A 389 -28.11 -4.85 -24.83
CA ASN A 389 -29.12 -3.80 -24.97
C ASN A 389 -29.04 -3.08 -26.32
N ASP A 390 -28.41 -3.69 -27.32
CA ASP A 390 -28.25 -3.13 -28.66
C ASP A 390 -28.62 -4.18 -29.72
N VAL A 391 -29.32 -3.76 -30.77
CA VAL A 391 -29.97 -4.62 -31.78
C VAL A 391 -29.06 -4.89 -33.00
N VAL A 392 -27.77 -4.56 -32.89
CA VAL A 392 -26.79 -4.64 -33.98
C VAL A 392 -25.52 -5.33 -33.48
N ALA A 393 -24.95 -6.28 -34.24
CA ALA A 393 -23.65 -6.87 -33.93
C ALA A 393 -22.52 -5.82 -33.96
N PRO A 394 -21.40 -6.07 -33.26
CA PRO A 394 -20.17 -5.31 -33.48
C PRO A 394 -19.67 -5.56 -34.92
N ILE A 395 -20.01 -4.64 -35.82
CA ILE A 395 -19.47 -4.52 -37.18
C ILE A 395 -18.50 -3.33 -37.22
N ASP A 396 -17.79 -3.11 -38.33
CA ASP A 396 -16.84 -1.99 -38.49
C ASP A 396 -17.49 -0.62 -38.20
N SER A 397 -17.41 -0.20 -36.93
CA SER A 397 -17.84 1.12 -36.47
C SER A 397 -16.70 2.12 -36.52
N VAL A 398 -15.61 1.91 -37.27
CA VAL A 398 -14.71 3.02 -37.64
C VAL A 398 -15.40 3.94 -38.66
N SER A 399 -16.42 3.42 -39.35
CA SER A 399 -17.12 4.11 -40.43
C SER A 399 -18.42 4.85 -40.03
N ASN A 400 -19.15 4.48 -38.96
CA ASN A 400 -20.40 5.16 -38.55
C ASN A 400 -20.80 5.01 -37.04
N ARG A 401 -21.19 6.14 -36.39
CA ARG A 401 -21.88 6.38 -35.07
C ARG A 401 -21.07 6.71 -33.80
N THR A 402 -21.71 7.45 -32.87
CA THR A 402 -21.13 8.55 -32.07
C THR A 402 -20.73 8.27 -30.60
N LEU A 403 -21.18 7.20 -29.93
CA LEU A 403 -20.92 7.03 -28.48
C LEU A 403 -19.54 6.44 -28.15
N ASP A 404 -18.90 5.72 -29.08
CA ASP A 404 -17.56 5.14 -28.88
C ASP A 404 -16.50 5.74 -29.83
N GLN A 405 -16.88 6.30 -30.98
CA GLN A 405 -15.95 6.72 -32.04
C GLN A 405 -15.02 7.92 -31.72
N GLN A 406 -15.17 8.62 -30.58
CA GLN A 406 -14.46 9.88 -30.35
C GLN A 406 -13.88 10.02 -28.94
N CYS A 407 -13.18 9.00 -28.43
CA CYS A 407 -12.46 9.07 -27.16
C CYS A 407 -11.39 10.20 -27.08
N THR A 408 -11.06 10.85 -28.21
CA THR A 408 -10.23 12.06 -28.29
C THR A 408 -11.02 13.37 -28.28
N VAL A 409 -12.31 13.34 -28.63
CA VAL A 409 -13.21 14.51 -28.68
C VAL A 409 -14.32 14.31 -27.65
N THR A 410 -13.92 14.16 -26.38
CA THR A 410 -14.84 14.10 -25.23
C THR A 410 -14.60 15.29 -24.33
N ARG A 411 -15.64 15.81 -23.67
CA ARG A 411 -15.46 16.81 -22.61
C ARG A 411 -14.50 16.24 -21.53
N PRO A 412 -13.38 16.92 -21.19
CA PRO A 412 -12.34 16.34 -20.33
C PRO A 412 -12.80 15.85 -18.95
N GLY A 413 -13.89 16.43 -18.41
CA GLY A 413 -14.45 16.01 -17.12
C GLY A 413 -15.13 14.64 -17.12
N LEU A 414 -15.45 14.05 -18.28
CA LEU A 414 -16.15 12.77 -18.35
C LEU A 414 -15.32 11.59 -17.89
N ALA A 415 -14.06 11.51 -18.33
CA ALA A 415 -13.22 10.36 -18.04
C ALA A 415 -12.94 10.19 -16.53
N PRO A 416 -12.62 11.25 -15.76
CA PRO A 416 -12.51 11.14 -14.31
C PRO A 416 -13.80 10.65 -13.65
N ILE A 417 -14.97 11.15 -14.08
CA ILE A 417 -16.28 10.75 -13.51
C ILE A 417 -16.56 9.28 -13.79
N ALA A 418 -16.46 8.87 -15.06
CA ALA A 418 -16.71 7.49 -15.46
C ALA A 418 -15.72 6.51 -14.81
N SER A 419 -14.45 6.89 -14.70
CA SER A 419 -13.41 6.06 -14.08
C SER A 419 -13.61 5.91 -12.58
N ALA A 420 -14.00 6.98 -11.88
CA ALA A 420 -14.35 6.92 -10.46
C ALA A 420 -15.54 5.99 -10.25
N LEU A 421 -16.62 6.15 -11.01
CA LEU A 421 -17.79 5.28 -10.91
C LEU A 421 -17.45 3.81 -11.24
N ALA A 422 -16.56 3.56 -12.21
CA ALA A 422 -16.13 2.20 -12.56
C ALA A 422 -15.36 1.52 -11.41
N VAL A 423 -14.47 2.25 -10.73
CA VAL A 423 -13.73 1.71 -9.60
C VAL A 423 -14.60 1.60 -8.35
N GLU A 424 -15.46 2.57 -8.05
CA GLU A 424 -16.42 2.46 -6.93
C GLU A 424 -17.38 1.28 -7.13
N LEU A 425 -17.88 1.09 -8.35
CA LEU A 425 -18.71 -0.07 -8.70
C LEU A 425 -17.96 -1.39 -8.49
N LEU A 426 -16.66 -1.43 -8.80
CA LEU A 426 -15.82 -2.59 -8.52
C LEU A 426 -15.73 -2.85 -7.02
N VAL A 427 -15.35 -1.83 -6.24
CA VAL A 427 -15.14 -1.93 -4.80
C VAL A 427 -16.42 -2.41 -4.12
N GLY A 428 -17.58 -1.86 -4.48
CA GLY A 428 -18.88 -2.38 -4.03
C GLY A 428 -19.11 -3.84 -4.42
N LEU A 429 -18.86 -4.21 -5.66
CA LEU A 429 -19.10 -5.56 -6.19
C LEU A 429 -18.26 -6.63 -5.47
N ILE A 430 -16.98 -6.39 -5.21
CA ILE A 430 -16.09 -7.37 -4.58
C ILE A 430 -16.32 -7.52 -3.07
N HIS A 431 -16.88 -6.49 -2.43
CA HIS A 431 -17.32 -6.55 -1.04
C HIS A 431 -18.72 -7.14 -0.89
N HIS A 432 -19.50 -7.22 -1.97
CA HIS A 432 -20.81 -7.86 -1.94
C HIS A 432 -20.68 -9.38 -1.76
N PRO A 433 -21.49 -10.02 -0.87
CA PRO A 433 -21.43 -11.47 -0.65
C PRO A 433 -21.58 -12.30 -1.93
N ASP A 434 -22.54 -11.93 -2.79
CA ASP A 434 -22.81 -12.63 -4.06
C ASP A 434 -21.84 -12.29 -5.21
N LYS A 435 -20.95 -11.30 -5.04
CA LYS A 435 -19.98 -10.85 -6.04
C LYS A 435 -20.61 -10.70 -7.44
N ILE A 436 -20.10 -11.40 -8.45
CA ILE A 436 -20.59 -11.36 -9.83
C ILE A 436 -22.09 -11.72 -9.99
N ASN A 437 -22.65 -12.46 -9.03
CA ASN A 437 -24.07 -12.86 -9.01
C ASN A 437 -24.97 -11.84 -8.30
N ALA A 438 -24.40 -10.77 -7.74
CA ALA A 438 -25.17 -9.73 -7.05
C ALA A 438 -26.20 -9.09 -8.00
N LYS A 439 -27.44 -8.96 -7.52
CA LYS A 439 -28.53 -8.35 -8.29
C LYS A 439 -28.24 -6.88 -8.58
N GLY A 440 -28.75 -6.38 -9.70
CA GLY A 440 -28.63 -4.97 -10.06
C GLY A 440 -29.68 -4.13 -9.36
N GLU A 441 -29.26 -3.07 -8.69
CA GLU A 441 -30.14 -2.15 -7.98
C GLU A 441 -30.35 -0.85 -8.75
N ILE A 442 -31.51 -0.21 -8.56
CA ILE A 442 -31.87 1.07 -9.17
C ILE A 442 -32.04 2.10 -8.06
N ALA A 443 -31.55 3.31 -8.28
CA ALA A 443 -31.71 4.43 -7.35
C ALA A 443 -33.19 4.70 -7.08
N GLY A 444 -33.56 4.78 -5.79
CA GLY A 444 -34.95 4.99 -5.35
C GLY A 444 -35.78 3.71 -5.17
N SER A 445 -35.23 2.53 -5.44
CA SER A 445 -35.84 1.27 -5.01
C SER A 445 -35.86 1.22 -3.47
N ILE A 446 -37.02 0.90 -2.87
CA ILE A 446 -37.17 0.77 -1.41
C ILE A 446 -36.37 -0.46 -0.97
N VAL A 447 -35.14 -0.25 -0.50
CA VAL A 447 -34.36 -1.29 0.16
C VAL A 447 -34.88 -1.39 1.59
N SER A 448 -35.29 -2.58 2.03
CA SER A 448 -35.59 -2.84 3.44
C SER A 448 -34.39 -2.46 4.29
N SER A 449 -34.61 -1.83 5.44
CA SER A 449 -33.56 -1.34 6.36
C SER A 449 -32.61 -2.43 6.90
N SER A 450 -32.85 -3.70 6.57
CA SER A 450 -31.98 -4.84 6.86
C SER A 450 -30.87 -5.09 5.82
N ASP A 451 -30.93 -4.46 4.63
CA ASP A 451 -30.03 -4.72 3.50
C ASP A 451 -29.23 -3.48 3.06
N GLU A 452 -29.11 -2.44 3.90
CA GLU A 452 -28.27 -1.27 3.59
C GLU A 452 -26.80 -1.70 3.47
N GLN A 453 -26.32 -1.75 2.23
CA GLN A 453 -24.94 -2.08 1.94
C GLN A 453 -24.02 -0.93 2.39
N PRO A 454 -22.92 -1.22 3.11
CA PRO A 454 -22.05 -0.17 3.65
C PRO A 454 -21.40 0.74 2.59
N LEU A 455 -21.33 0.29 1.33
CA LEU A 455 -20.80 1.02 0.18
C LEU A 455 -21.90 1.61 -0.72
N GLY A 456 -23.16 1.57 -0.28
CA GLY A 456 -24.32 2.02 -1.06
C GLY A 456 -24.83 0.98 -2.05
N ILE A 457 -25.74 1.39 -2.94
CA ILE A 457 -26.39 0.50 -3.89
C ILE A 457 -25.41 -0.06 -4.93
N LEU A 458 -25.74 -1.24 -5.47
CA LEU A 458 -24.93 -1.91 -6.50
C LEU A 458 -25.62 -1.92 -7.88
N PRO A 459 -25.53 -0.82 -8.65
CA PRO A 459 -26.21 -0.74 -9.94
C PRO A 459 -25.63 -1.68 -10.98
N HIS A 460 -26.43 -2.01 -12.00
CA HIS A 460 -25.96 -2.73 -13.17
C HIS A 460 -25.29 -1.78 -14.19
N GLN A 461 -26.02 -0.74 -14.60
CA GLN A 461 -25.53 0.32 -15.49
C GLN A 461 -25.72 1.69 -14.84
N ILE A 462 -24.72 2.56 -15.02
CA ILE A 462 -24.75 3.98 -14.67
C ILE A 462 -24.53 4.76 -15.96
N ARG A 463 -25.49 5.62 -16.31
CA ARG A 463 -25.40 6.53 -17.46
C ARG A 463 -25.49 7.95 -16.98
N GLY A 464 -24.61 8.82 -17.46
CA GLY A 464 -24.65 10.23 -17.10
C GLY A 464 -24.49 11.14 -18.30
N SER A 465 -25.01 12.36 -18.14
CA SER A 465 -24.89 13.45 -19.11
C SER A 465 -24.41 14.71 -18.40
N LEU A 466 -23.32 15.30 -18.89
CA LEU A 466 -22.81 16.58 -18.39
C LEU A 466 -23.56 17.79 -18.93
N SER A 467 -24.24 17.67 -20.07
CA SER A 467 -25.10 18.76 -20.57
C SER A 467 -26.33 18.92 -19.69
N GLN A 468 -26.85 17.82 -19.13
CA GLN A 468 -28.01 17.82 -18.25
C GLN A 468 -27.66 17.77 -16.76
N SER A 469 -26.38 17.59 -16.40
CA SER A 469 -25.93 17.34 -15.02
C SER A 469 -26.71 16.22 -14.33
N SER A 470 -26.98 15.15 -15.07
CA SER A 470 -27.85 14.05 -14.65
C SER A 470 -27.11 12.70 -14.64
N GLN A 471 -27.54 11.81 -13.75
CA GLN A 471 -27.06 10.44 -13.65
C GLN A 471 -28.27 9.49 -13.44
N LEU A 472 -28.30 8.42 -14.22
CA LEU A 472 -29.36 7.42 -14.23
C LEU A 472 -28.76 6.04 -13.96
N THR A 473 -29.47 5.24 -13.17
CA THR A 473 -29.14 3.82 -12.97
C THR A 473 -30.15 2.98 -13.74
N LEU A 474 -29.67 2.01 -14.51
CA LEU A 474 -30.52 1.16 -15.35
C LEU A 474 -30.22 -0.32 -15.10
N LEU A 475 -31.27 -1.13 -15.17
CA LEU A 475 -31.19 -2.58 -15.14
C LEU A 475 -31.39 -3.13 -16.54
N GLY A 476 -30.58 -4.11 -16.92
CA GLY A 476 -30.64 -4.75 -18.23
C GLY A 476 -30.27 -6.21 -18.07
N HIS A 477 -31.08 -7.10 -18.60
CA HIS A 477 -30.90 -8.55 -18.43
C HIS A 477 -30.18 -9.15 -19.63
N SER A 478 -29.64 -10.35 -19.46
CA SER A 478 -29.02 -11.09 -20.56
C SER A 478 -30.08 -11.44 -21.62
N SER A 479 -29.78 -11.16 -22.87
CA SER A 479 -30.61 -11.54 -24.01
C SER A 479 -30.14 -12.87 -24.61
N HIS A 480 -31.09 -13.72 -25.01
CA HIS A 480 -30.81 -14.96 -25.76
C HIS A 480 -30.17 -14.66 -27.13
N SER A 481 -30.45 -13.50 -27.71
CA SER A 481 -29.90 -13.06 -29.00
C SER A 481 -28.62 -12.23 -28.89
N CYS A 482 -28.02 -12.14 -27.70
CA CYS A 482 -26.79 -11.37 -27.49
C CYS A 482 -25.60 -11.99 -28.24
N THR A 483 -24.86 -11.18 -29.00
CA THR A 483 -23.69 -11.60 -29.80
C THR A 483 -22.43 -11.91 -29.00
N ALA A 484 -22.45 -11.71 -27.67
CA ALA A 484 -21.28 -11.94 -26.82
C ALA A 484 -21.53 -12.88 -25.65
N CYS A 485 -22.63 -12.71 -24.91
CA CYS A 485 -22.88 -13.46 -23.66
C CYS A 485 -24.10 -14.40 -23.72
N SER A 486 -24.73 -14.59 -24.88
CA SER A 486 -25.81 -15.56 -25.02
C SER A 486 -25.30 -16.98 -24.81
N GLU A 487 -26.21 -17.88 -24.42
CA GLU A 487 -25.87 -19.30 -24.25
C GLU A 487 -25.37 -19.92 -25.56
N ALA A 488 -25.99 -19.58 -26.70
CA ALA A 488 -25.58 -20.04 -28.02
C ALA A 488 -24.12 -19.64 -28.34
N VAL A 489 -23.78 -18.36 -28.16
CA VAL A 489 -22.43 -17.86 -28.45
C VAL A 489 -21.38 -18.47 -27.51
N VAL A 490 -21.67 -18.55 -26.22
CA VAL A 490 -20.73 -19.13 -25.25
C VAL A 490 -20.56 -20.64 -25.46
N ALA A 491 -21.63 -21.37 -25.82
CA ALA A 491 -21.56 -22.78 -26.17
C ALA A 491 -20.71 -23.02 -27.42
N GLU A 492 -20.90 -22.22 -28.46
CA GLU A 492 -20.12 -22.31 -29.70
C GLU A 492 -18.63 -22.04 -29.44
N TYR A 493 -18.30 -21.01 -28.63
CA TYR A 493 -16.92 -20.75 -28.23
C TYR A 493 -16.31 -21.90 -27.41
N ARG A 494 -17.07 -22.52 -26.49
CA ARG A 494 -16.60 -23.70 -25.74
C ARG A 494 -16.35 -24.91 -26.64
N GLN A 495 -17.13 -25.07 -27.71
CA GLN A 495 -17.01 -26.20 -28.62
C GLN A 495 -15.85 -26.04 -29.61
N ARG A 496 -15.69 -24.85 -30.21
CA ARG A 496 -14.75 -24.61 -31.32
C ARG A 496 -13.53 -23.76 -30.94
N GLY A 497 -13.53 -23.15 -29.75
CA GLY A 497 -12.43 -22.34 -29.25
C GLY A 497 -12.06 -21.19 -30.18
N LEU A 498 -10.76 -21.06 -30.47
CA LEU A 498 -10.23 -19.97 -31.28
C LEU A 498 -10.64 -20.02 -32.76
N GLU A 499 -11.08 -21.18 -33.27
CA GLU A 499 -11.62 -21.29 -34.63
C GLU A 499 -12.91 -20.47 -34.78
N PHE A 500 -13.79 -20.54 -33.78
CA PHE A 500 -15.00 -19.71 -33.71
C PHE A 500 -14.65 -18.22 -33.68
N VAL A 501 -13.66 -17.83 -32.86
CA VAL A 501 -13.19 -16.45 -32.76
C VAL A 501 -12.67 -15.94 -34.10
N LEU A 502 -11.86 -16.75 -34.79
CA LEU A 502 -11.32 -16.41 -36.10
C LEU A 502 -12.43 -16.24 -37.15
N GLN A 503 -13.45 -17.10 -37.13
CA GLN A 503 -14.60 -16.97 -38.02
C GLN A 503 -15.39 -15.69 -37.73
N ALA A 504 -15.66 -15.39 -36.45
CA ALA A 504 -16.35 -14.17 -36.04
C ALA A 504 -15.58 -12.89 -36.41
N ILE A 505 -14.24 -12.94 -36.41
CA ILE A 505 -13.42 -11.80 -36.87
C ILE A 505 -13.56 -11.57 -38.38
N ASN A 506 -13.48 -12.66 -39.15
CA ASN A 506 -13.43 -12.58 -40.61
C ASN A 506 -14.80 -12.43 -41.28
N GLN A 507 -15.89 -12.83 -40.62
CA GLN A 507 -17.25 -12.84 -41.17
C GLN A 507 -18.18 -11.90 -40.39
N PRO A 508 -18.51 -10.70 -40.91
CA PRO A 508 -19.30 -9.70 -40.18
C PRO A 508 -20.70 -10.14 -39.74
N THR A 509 -21.39 -10.97 -40.53
CA THR A 509 -22.77 -11.41 -40.23
C THR A 509 -22.83 -12.65 -39.33
N TYR A 510 -21.72 -13.37 -39.18
CA TYR A 510 -21.70 -14.68 -38.54
C TYR A 510 -22.27 -14.67 -37.12
N LEU A 511 -21.97 -13.62 -36.34
CA LEU A 511 -22.49 -13.46 -34.98
C LEU A 511 -24.00 -13.15 -34.96
N GLU A 512 -24.52 -12.46 -35.97
CA GLU A 512 -25.95 -12.16 -36.08
C GLU A 512 -26.74 -13.41 -36.51
N ASP A 513 -26.17 -14.18 -37.42
CA ASP A 513 -26.74 -15.44 -37.91
C ASP A 513 -26.81 -16.47 -36.76
N LEU A 514 -25.73 -16.59 -35.97
CA LEU A 514 -25.68 -17.50 -34.82
C LEU A 514 -26.70 -17.17 -33.73
N THR A 515 -27.02 -15.89 -33.51
CA THR A 515 -27.93 -15.46 -32.44
C THR A 515 -29.37 -15.26 -32.89
N GLY A 516 -29.67 -15.52 -34.17
CA GLY A 516 -30.99 -15.25 -34.76
C GLY A 516 -31.32 -13.77 -34.90
N LEU A 517 -30.34 -12.87 -34.77
CA LEU A 517 -30.53 -11.43 -34.99
C LEU A 517 -30.83 -11.12 -36.45
N THR A 518 -30.26 -11.88 -37.38
CA THR A 518 -30.53 -11.71 -38.82
C THR A 518 -32.02 -11.94 -39.11
N GLU A 519 -32.58 -13.06 -38.65
CA GLU A 519 -34.01 -13.37 -38.78
C GLU A 519 -34.90 -12.34 -38.08
N LEU A 520 -34.48 -11.86 -36.90
CA LEU A 520 -35.20 -10.83 -36.16
C LEU A 520 -35.23 -9.50 -36.92
N LYS A 521 -34.12 -9.07 -37.51
CA LYS A 521 -34.05 -7.87 -38.35
C LYS A 521 -34.91 -8.00 -39.60
N ASP A 522 -34.88 -9.16 -40.26
CA ASP A 522 -35.68 -9.42 -41.45
C ASP A 522 -37.19 -9.42 -41.14
N SER A 523 -37.58 -9.98 -39.99
CA SER A 523 -38.98 -9.96 -39.53
C SER A 523 -39.50 -8.56 -39.19
N VAL A 524 -38.65 -7.69 -38.62
CA VAL A 524 -38.98 -6.28 -38.36
C VAL A 524 -39.04 -5.49 -39.66
N GLY A 525 -38.14 -5.76 -40.61
CA GLY A 525 -38.16 -5.16 -41.95
C GLY A 525 -39.41 -5.51 -42.77
N SER A 526 -40.04 -6.66 -42.52
CA SER A 526 -41.30 -7.03 -43.18
C SER A 526 -42.54 -6.37 -42.56
N PHE A 527 -42.44 -5.82 -41.34
CA PHE A 527 -43.49 -5.02 -40.72
C PHE A 527 -43.43 -3.57 -41.25
N LYS A 528 -44.05 -3.32 -42.40
CA LYS A 528 -44.44 -1.96 -42.79
C LYS A 528 -45.55 -1.49 -41.83
N LEU A 529 -45.21 -0.65 -40.85
CA LEU A 529 -46.20 0.20 -40.21
C LEU A 529 -46.58 1.30 -41.20
N ASP A 530 -47.85 1.29 -41.64
CA ASP A 530 -48.49 2.44 -42.29
C ASP A 530 -48.54 3.57 -41.26
N TRP A 531 -47.51 4.42 -41.25
CA TRP A 531 -47.66 5.76 -40.72
C TRP A 531 -48.65 6.46 -41.65
N VAL A 532 -49.85 6.73 -41.13
CA VAL A 532 -50.83 7.56 -41.83
C VAL A 532 -50.17 8.94 -41.98
N ASP A 533 -49.79 9.30 -43.21
CA ASP A 533 -49.41 10.66 -43.56
C ASP A 533 -50.62 11.56 -43.28
N ASP A 534 -50.53 12.37 -42.23
CA ASP A 534 -51.53 13.39 -41.87
C ASP A 534 -51.26 14.68 -42.67
N ASP A 535 -50.94 14.54 -43.96
CA ASP A 535 -50.82 15.64 -44.92
C ASP A 535 -52.14 15.80 -45.68
N ALA A 536 -53.16 16.25 -44.94
CA ALA A 536 -54.40 16.76 -45.52
C ALA A 536 -54.92 17.97 -44.72
N ILE A 537 -54.12 19.05 -44.68
CA ILE A 537 -54.68 20.39 -44.46
C ILE A 537 -54.83 21.02 -45.84
N ASN A 538 -56.07 21.01 -46.32
CA ASN A 538 -56.53 21.67 -47.52
C ASN A 538 -56.18 23.17 -47.48
N GLU A 539 -55.51 23.64 -48.53
CA GLU A 539 -55.71 24.99 -49.04
C GLU A 539 -57.07 25.03 -49.76
N GLU A 540 -57.97 25.90 -49.32
CA GLU A 540 -58.92 26.61 -50.19
C GLU A 540 -59.56 27.76 -49.39
N ASP A 541 -59.12 28.98 -49.73
CA ASP A 541 -59.88 30.22 -49.95
C ASP A 541 -60.92 30.76 -48.94
N GLY A 542 -60.80 32.07 -48.67
CA GLY A 542 -61.98 32.96 -48.72
C GLY A 542 -62.31 33.79 -47.48
N ASP A 543 -61.96 35.08 -47.58
CA ASP A 543 -62.78 36.25 -47.26
C ASP A 543 -62.94 36.80 -45.81
N ASP A 544 -62.68 38.11 -45.74
CA ASP A 544 -63.37 39.15 -44.96
C ASP A 544 -63.34 39.15 -43.42
N PHE A 545 -62.37 39.87 -42.82
CA PHE A 545 -62.53 41.23 -42.23
C PHE A 545 -61.33 41.64 -41.37
#